data_AF-X0WDF3-F1
#
_entry.id   AF-X0WDF3-F1
#
_cell.length_a   1.000
_cell.length_b   1.000
_cell.length_c   1.000
_cell.angle_alpha   90.00
_cell.angle_beta   90.00
_cell.angle_gamma   90.00
#
_symmetry.space_group_name_H-M   'P 1'
#
loop_
_entity.id
_entity.type
_entity.pdbx_description
1 polymer ?
#
loop_
_entity_poly.entity_id
_entity_poly.type
_entity_poly.pdbx_seq_one_letter_code
_entity_poly.pdbx_strand_id
1 'polypeptide(L)'
;MRKAMDEGRRPTAEKPKEKPEAEKLEKEPIVHLEPYSMPSLDLLNTLPPIEEREIKENLEENSKILEDTLSDFGVKAKVVNVTKGPVITRYELEPAGGVNVRKITSLADNIALTMKSVSV
;
A
#
# COMPACT_ATOMS: atom_id res chain seq x y z
N MET A 1 40.09 45.41 -56.32
CA MET A 1 40.38 46.74 -55.72
C MET A 1 39.23 47.69 -56.06
N ARG A 2 38.60 48.30 -55.05
CA ARG A 2 37.82 49.58 -55.09
C ARG A 2 36.49 49.51 -55.87
N LYS A 3 35.39 50.22 -55.59
CA LYS A 3 34.97 51.35 -54.73
C LYS A 3 33.41 51.35 -54.83
N ALA A 4 32.64 51.37 -53.74
CA ALA A 4 31.99 52.55 -53.12
C ALA A 4 30.91 53.30 -53.95
N MET A 5 29.84 53.68 -53.22
CA MET A 5 28.89 54.81 -53.42
C MET A 5 27.81 54.63 -54.49
N ASP A 6 26.61 55.21 -54.40
CA ASP A 6 25.74 55.83 -53.38
C ASP A 6 24.49 56.31 -54.17
N GLU A 7 23.42 56.68 -53.47
CA GLU A 7 22.26 57.46 -53.93
C GLU A 7 21.16 56.67 -54.67
N GLY A 8 19.86 56.80 -54.37
CA GLY A 8 19.14 57.66 -53.45
C GLY A 8 17.63 57.63 -53.78
N ARG A 9 16.85 58.17 -52.82
CA ARG A 9 15.43 58.61 -52.86
C ARG A 9 14.29 57.61 -52.60
N ARG A 10 13.51 58.00 -51.58
CA ARG A 10 12.26 57.46 -51.03
C ARG A 10 11.05 57.84 -51.89
N PRO A 11 9.95 57.10 -51.79
CA PRO A 11 8.61 57.70 -51.65
C PRO A 11 7.87 57.10 -50.44
N THR A 12 7.62 57.93 -49.42
CA THR A 12 6.30 58.48 -49.03
C THR A 12 5.38 57.49 -48.31
N ALA A 13 5.10 57.84 -47.05
CA ALA A 13 4.28 57.12 -46.10
C ALA A 13 2.78 57.15 -46.48
N GLU A 14 2.12 56.01 -46.29
CA GLU A 14 0.67 55.94 -46.14
C GLU A 14 0.36 55.26 -44.79
N LYS A 15 -0.43 55.94 -43.96
CA LYS A 15 -0.75 55.60 -42.57
C LYS A 15 -1.47 54.23 -42.47
N PRO A 16 -1.14 53.38 -41.49
CA PRO A 16 -1.92 52.18 -41.20
C PRO A 16 -3.33 52.50 -40.71
N LYS A 17 -4.34 51.85 -41.29
CA LYS A 17 -5.72 51.84 -40.80
C LYS A 17 -5.80 51.13 -39.44
N GLU A 18 -6.50 51.74 -38.50
CA GLU A 18 -6.76 51.25 -37.14
C GLU A 18 -7.40 49.85 -37.16
N LYS A 19 -6.83 48.94 -36.36
CA LYS A 19 -7.47 47.68 -35.97
C LYS A 19 -8.45 47.95 -34.81
N PRO A 20 -9.56 47.20 -34.72
CA PRO A 20 -10.57 47.43 -33.71
C PRO A 20 -9.97 47.24 -32.31
N GLU A 21 -10.36 48.15 -31.42
CA GLU A 21 -9.97 48.19 -30.02
C GLU A 21 -10.24 46.84 -29.36
N ALA A 22 -9.17 46.11 -29.05
CA ALA A 22 -9.26 44.88 -28.29
C ALA A 22 -9.75 45.25 -26.88
N GLU A 23 -10.98 44.85 -26.59
CA GLU A 23 -11.61 44.90 -25.28
C GLU A 23 -10.62 44.39 -24.24
N LYS A 24 -10.22 45.27 -23.31
CA LYS A 24 -9.28 44.93 -22.23
C LYS A 24 -9.94 43.90 -21.34
N LEU A 25 -9.65 42.62 -21.57
CA LEU A 25 -9.78 41.59 -20.54
C LEU A 25 -8.89 42.02 -19.37
N GLU A 26 -9.52 42.49 -18.29
CA GLU A 26 -8.85 42.71 -17.02
C GLU A 26 -8.19 41.39 -16.64
N LYS A 27 -6.85 41.40 -16.61
CA LYS A 27 -6.07 40.21 -16.25
C LYS A 27 -6.38 39.92 -14.79
N GLU A 28 -7.11 38.83 -14.52
CA GLU A 28 -7.16 38.27 -13.18
C GLU A 28 -5.73 38.09 -12.66
N PRO A 29 -5.47 38.34 -11.37
CA PRO A 29 -4.13 38.23 -10.82
C PRO A 29 -3.58 36.83 -11.10
N ILE A 30 -2.44 36.76 -11.79
CA ILE A 30 -1.72 35.50 -12.02
C ILE A 30 -1.23 35.03 -10.65
N VAL A 31 -1.96 34.10 -10.04
CA VAL A 31 -1.50 33.43 -8.82
C VAL A 31 -0.27 32.63 -9.20
N HIS A 32 0.91 33.10 -8.76
CA HIS A 32 2.13 32.30 -8.83
C HIS A 32 1.97 31.14 -7.85
N LEU A 33 1.53 30.00 -8.37
CA LEU A 33 1.56 28.74 -7.64
C LEU A 33 3.03 28.32 -7.53
N GLU A 34 3.51 28.12 -6.31
CA GLU A 34 4.85 27.56 -6.11
C GLU A 34 4.97 26.22 -6.84
N PRO A 35 6.15 25.91 -7.43
CA PRO A 35 6.39 24.61 -8.03
C PRO A 35 6.12 23.51 -7.02
N TYR A 36 5.31 22.52 -7.40
CA TYR A 36 5.03 21.38 -6.54
C TYR A 36 6.32 20.65 -6.17
N SER A 37 6.59 20.52 -4.86
CA SER A 37 7.68 19.71 -4.33
C SER A 37 7.15 18.36 -3.86
N MET A 38 7.85 17.29 -4.24
CA MET A 38 7.50 15.94 -3.79
C MET A 38 7.77 15.82 -2.28
N PRO A 39 6.82 15.28 -1.49
CA PRO A 39 7.05 15.07 -0.07
C PRO A 39 8.15 14.03 0.18
N SER A 40 8.96 14.23 1.22
CA SER A 40 9.94 13.25 1.70
C SER A 40 9.23 12.07 2.38
N LEU A 41 9.86 10.89 2.35
CA LEU A 41 9.45 9.73 3.14
C LEU A 41 9.63 9.94 4.65
N ASP A 42 10.41 10.95 5.07
CA ASP A 42 10.60 11.32 6.47
C ASP A 42 9.30 11.81 7.15
N LEU A 43 8.25 12.06 6.35
CA LEU A 43 6.91 12.33 6.86
C LEU A 43 6.22 11.07 7.43
N LEU A 44 6.75 9.87 7.14
CA LEU A 44 6.25 8.61 7.68
C LEU A 44 6.83 8.36 9.08
N ASN A 45 6.04 7.78 9.96
CA ASN A 45 6.53 7.30 11.25
C ASN A 45 7.44 6.09 11.04
N THR A 46 8.55 6.03 11.78
CA THR A 46 9.39 4.84 11.85
C THR A 46 8.67 3.71 12.59
N LEU A 47 8.92 2.47 12.18
CA LEU A 47 8.39 1.31 12.90
C LEU A 47 8.94 1.30 14.34
N PRO A 48 8.11 0.99 15.34
CA PRO A 48 8.60 0.76 16.70
C PRO A 48 9.56 -0.44 16.71
N PRO A 49 10.51 -0.50 17.67
CA PRO A 49 11.34 -1.68 17.86
C PRO A 49 10.48 -2.93 18.03
N ILE A 50 10.84 -4.02 17.37
CA ILE A 50 10.18 -5.31 17.55
C ILE A 50 10.46 -5.77 18.98
N GLU A 51 9.42 -5.85 19.83
CA GLU A 51 9.58 -6.34 21.20
C GLU A 51 9.88 -7.84 21.20
N GLU A 52 10.94 -8.27 21.90
CA GLU A 52 11.32 -9.68 22.08
C GLU A 52 10.21 -10.56 22.71
N ARG A 53 9.13 -9.95 23.23
CA ARG A 53 7.96 -10.68 23.74
C ARG A 53 7.27 -11.53 22.68
N GLU A 54 7.41 -11.21 21.39
CA GLU A 54 6.94 -12.06 20.29
C GLU A 54 7.70 -13.39 20.16
N ILE A 55 8.84 -13.56 20.85
CA ILE A 55 9.78 -14.67 20.58
C ILE A 55 9.46 -15.95 21.38
N LYS A 56 8.67 -15.89 22.45
CA LYS A 56 8.45 -17.03 23.37
C LYS A 56 7.16 -17.82 23.15
N GLU A 57 6.70 -17.96 21.92
CA GLU A 57 5.63 -18.93 21.62
C GLU A 57 6.23 -20.31 21.39
N ASN A 58 5.84 -21.28 22.21
CA ASN A 58 6.19 -22.68 21.99
C ASN A 58 5.25 -23.29 20.95
N LEU A 59 5.68 -23.25 19.69
CA LEU A 59 4.91 -23.76 18.55
C LEU A 59 4.62 -25.27 18.64
N GLU A 60 5.52 -26.04 19.24
CA GLU A 60 5.34 -27.49 19.42
C GLU A 60 4.24 -27.78 20.45
N GLU A 61 4.24 -27.06 21.57
CA GLU A 61 3.21 -27.17 22.60
C GLU A 61 1.83 -26.75 22.05
N ASN A 62 1.77 -25.63 21.34
CA ASN A 62 0.55 -25.18 20.68
C ASN A 62 0.04 -26.16 19.61
N SER A 63 0.95 -26.81 18.88
CA SER A 63 0.58 -27.85 17.92
C SER A 63 -0.10 -29.02 18.62
N LYS A 64 0.46 -29.46 19.75
CA LYS A 64 -0.14 -30.53 20.56
C LYS A 64 -1.50 -30.14 21.12
N ILE A 65 -1.63 -28.91 21.64
CA ILE A 65 -2.91 -28.38 22.14
C ILE A 65 -3.98 -28.41 21.04
N LEU A 66 -3.61 -28.00 19.81
CA LEU A 66 -4.52 -28.02 18.66
C LEU A 66 -4.96 -29.45 18.29
N GLU A 67 -4.03 -30.40 18.23
CA GLU A 67 -4.33 -31.81 17.96
C GLU A 67 -5.24 -32.42 19.05
N ASP A 68 -4.91 -32.19 20.33
CA ASP A 68 -5.69 -32.68 21.47
C ASP A 68 -7.11 -32.08 21.45
N THR A 69 -7.22 -30.77 21.19
CA THR A 69 -8.52 -30.09 21.08
C THR A 69 -9.38 -30.72 19.98
N LEU A 70 -8.81 -30.94 18.79
CA LEU A 70 -9.55 -31.59 17.71
C LEU A 70 -9.96 -33.02 18.10
N SER A 71 -9.07 -33.76 18.76
CA SER A 71 -9.33 -35.12 19.23
C SER A 71 -10.49 -35.18 20.24
N ASP A 72 -10.60 -34.21 21.15
CA ASP A 72 -11.70 -34.13 22.14
C ASP A 72 -13.08 -34.02 21.48
N PHE A 73 -13.16 -33.38 20.30
CA PHE A 73 -14.40 -33.31 19.49
C PHE A 73 -14.54 -34.47 18.49
N GLY A 74 -13.71 -35.51 18.62
CA GLY A 74 -13.69 -36.68 17.75
C GLY A 74 -13.26 -36.34 16.32
N VAL A 75 -12.35 -35.38 16.16
CA VAL A 75 -11.72 -35.01 14.89
C VAL A 75 -10.25 -35.40 14.98
N LYS A 76 -9.87 -36.50 14.32
CA LYS A 76 -8.47 -36.92 14.26
C LYS A 76 -7.77 -36.15 13.15
N ALA A 77 -6.81 -35.31 13.51
CA ALA A 77 -5.95 -34.59 12.58
C ALA A 77 -4.56 -34.44 13.19
N LYS A 78 -3.55 -34.23 12.35
CA LYS A 78 -2.16 -34.02 12.74
C LYS A 78 -1.65 -32.71 12.19
N VAL A 79 -0.88 -31.96 12.96
CA VAL A 79 -0.12 -30.80 12.49
C VAL A 79 1.10 -31.30 11.74
N VAL A 80 1.19 -30.99 10.45
CA VAL A 80 2.31 -31.38 9.60
C VAL A 80 3.35 -30.29 9.44
N ASN A 81 2.94 -29.03 9.62
CA ASN A 81 3.82 -27.88 9.47
C ASN A 81 3.27 -26.67 10.24
N VAL A 82 4.17 -25.78 10.66
CA VAL A 82 3.84 -24.53 11.34
C VAL A 82 4.65 -23.39 10.73
N THR A 83 3.96 -22.32 10.33
CA THR A 83 4.60 -21.12 9.78
C THR A 83 4.18 -19.89 10.57
N LYS A 84 5.12 -19.26 11.26
CA LYS A 84 4.89 -18.02 12.00
C LYS A 84 5.02 -16.80 11.09
N GLY A 85 3.98 -15.97 11.06
CA GLY A 85 3.99 -14.67 10.40
C GLY A 85 3.97 -13.51 11.41
N PRO A 86 3.97 -12.24 10.93
CA PRO A 86 3.99 -11.07 11.80
C PRO A 86 2.71 -10.89 12.64
N VAL A 87 1.56 -11.37 12.13
CA VAL A 87 0.25 -11.17 12.79
C VAL A 87 -0.38 -12.51 13.21
N ILE A 88 -0.17 -13.56 12.41
CA ILE A 88 -0.78 -14.87 12.63
C ILE A 88 0.26 -15.99 12.50
N THR A 89 -0.05 -17.12 13.12
CA THR A 89 0.69 -18.38 12.93
C THR A 89 -0.21 -19.37 12.21
N ARG A 90 0.25 -19.90 11.07
CA ARG A 90 -0.45 -20.93 10.29
C ARG A 90 -0.05 -22.32 10.76
N TYR A 91 -1.03 -23.11 11.18
CA TYR A 91 -0.89 -24.55 11.45
C TYR A 91 -1.49 -25.32 10.28
N GLU A 92 -0.69 -26.14 9.62
CA GLU A 92 -1.14 -26.99 8.51
C GLU A 92 -1.58 -28.33 9.08
N LEU A 93 -2.87 -28.65 8.88
CA LEU A 93 -3.50 -29.85 9.43
C LEU A 93 -3.69 -30.90 8.33
N GLU A 94 -3.31 -32.14 8.64
CA GLU A 94 -3.65 -33.34 7.88
C GLU A 94 -4.73 -34.13 8.62
N PRO A 95 -6.00 -34.09 8.17
CA PRO A 95 -7.07 -34.89 8.77
C PRO A 95 -6.93 -36.37 8.44
N ALA A 96 -7.32 -37.24 9.38
CA ALA A 96 -7.43 -38.66 9.09
C ALA A 96 -8.48 -38.94 7.99
N GLY A 97 -8.33 -40.06 7.30
CA GLY A 97 -9.27 -40.49 6.25
C GLY A 97 -10.72 -40.52 6.76
N GLY A 98 -11.63 -39.89 6.01
CA GLY A 98 -13.06 -39.83 6.34
C GLY A 98 -13.47 -38.67 7.26
N VAL A 99 -12.53 -37.84 7.74
CA VAL A 99 -12.86 -36.62 8.47
C VAL A 99 -13.38 -35.55 7.49
N ASN A 100 -14.58 -35.03 7.75
CA ASN A 100 -15.14 -33.95 6.95
C ASN A 100 -14.55 -32.60 7.40
N VAL A 101 -13.99 -31.83 6.46
CA VAL A 101 -13.43 -30.49 6.70
C VAL A 101 -14.45 -29.54 7.35
N ARG A 102 -15.75 -29.66 7.01
CA ARG A 102 -16.81 -28.85 7.65
C ARG A 102 -16.87 -29.03 9.16
N LYS A 103 -16.53 -30.23 9.66
CA LYS A 103 -16.51 -30.52 11.10
C LYS A 103 -15.37 -29.78 11.80
N ILE A 104 -14.24 -29.56 11.13
CA ILE A 104 -13.13 -28.75 11.66
C ILE A 104 -13.56 -27.28 11.71
N THR A 105 -14.09 -26.75 10.61
CA THR A 105 -14.48 -25.33 10.53
C THR A 105 -15.60 -24.98 11.50
N SER A 106 -16.50 -25.92 11.82
CA SER A 106 -17.55 -25.69 12.83
C SER A 106 -17.02 -25.62 14.27
N LEU A 107 -15.77 -25.98 14.52
CA LEU A 107 -15.13 -25.93 15.84
C LEU A 107 -14.32 -24.65 16.05
N ALA A 108 -14.37 -23.68 15.13
CA ALA A 108 -13.54 -22.47 15.18
C ALA A 108 -13.55 -21.77 16.55
N ASP A 109 -14.74 -21.54 17.13
CA ASP A 109 -14.86 -20.88 18.44
C ASP A 109 -14.23 -21.70 19.58
N ASN A 110 -14.38 -23.03 19.54
CA ASN A 110 -13.79 -23.92 20.54
C ASN A 110 -12.27 -23.99 20.40
N ILE A 111 -11.78 -24.01 19.16
CA ILE A 111 -10.34 -23.98 18.88
C ILE A 111 -9.74 -22.65 19.35
N ALA A 112 -10.39 -21.52 19.05
CA ALA A 112 -9.96 -20.20 19.50
C ALA A 112 -9.88 -20.13 21.04
N LEU A 113 -10.88 -20.68 21.73
CA LEU A 113 -10.91 -20.75 23.19
C LEU A 113 -9.70 -21.51 23.75
N THR A 114 -9.41 -22.71 23.25
CA THR A 114 -8.29 -23.52 23.77
C THR A 114 -6.93 -22.94 23.39
N MET A 115 -6.82 -22.38 22.19
CA MET A 115 -5.60 -21.72 21.70
C MET A 115 -5.38 -20.33 22.30
N LYS A 116 -6.30 -19.85 23.15
CA LYS A 116 -6.27 -18.51 23.75
C LYS A 116 -6.17 -17.40 22.69
N SER A 117 -6.78 -17.63 21.53
CA SER A 117 -6.85 -16.66 20.44
C SER A 117 -8.24 -16.03 20.38
N VAL A 118 -8.33 -14.85 19.76
CA VAL A 118 -9.61 -14.18 19.52
C VAL A 118 -10.40 -14.88 18.41
N SER A 119 -9.70 -15.47 17.44
CA SER A 119 -10.28 -16.16 16.29
C SER A 119 -9.29 -17.15 15.68
N VAL A 120 -9.79 -18.04 14.83
CA VAL A 120 -9.02 -18.98 13.99
C VAL A 120 -9.63 -19.11 12.60
#